data_AF-A0A1X7TQG3-F1
#
_entry.id   AF-A0A1X7TQG3-F1
#
_cell.length_a   1.000
_cell.length_b   1.000
_cell.length_c   1.000
_cell.angle_alpha   90.00
_cell.angle_beta   90.00
_cell.angle_gamma   90.00
#
_symmetry.space_group_name_H-M   'P 1'
#
loop_
_entity.id
_entity.type
_entity.pdbx_description
1 polymer ?
#
loop_
_entity_poly.entity_id
_entity_poly.type
_entity_poly.pdbx_seq_one_letter_code
_entity_poly.pdbx_strand_id
1 'polypeptide(L)'
;MPQVKCLNCGRIEGESGWFKSAQSIGKCRLCRKEEMDAEKEKELALKDRDMTFKEHKLDKELEHRRWELNEKQKIDDKKAELAHQKEMQKINTSAEIKKEQIKSVASAVTKVESERMKLIQKAENNRAKIVQQMLQNGQEVSAEDVRSLLLPVTALKLDSLSESLMDRLMIKETEETHSESDSNS
;
A
#
# COMPACT_ATOMS: atom_id res chain seq x y z
N MET A 1 63.55 54.42 50.70
CA MET A 1 62.70 53.92 51.81
C MET A 1 62.75 52.39 51.80
N PRO A 2 62.48 51.68 52.91
CA PRO A 2 62.47 50.22 52.88
C PRO A 2 61.36 49.68 51.96
N GLN A 3 61.76 48.75 51.09
CA GLN A 3 60.90 48.13 50.08
C GLN A 3 60.18 46.91 50.64
N VAL A 4 58.95 46.69 50.17
CA VAL A 4 58.17 45.48 50.45
C VAL A 4 58.24 44.55 49.23
N LYS A 5 58.84 43.37 49.39
CA LYS A 5 59.01 42.38 48.30
C LYS A 5 58.08 41.18 48.45
N CYS A 6 57.53 40.72 47.35
CA CYS A 6 56.78 39.48 47.26
C CYS A 6 57.72 38.28 47.41
N LEU A 7 57.42 37.35 48.32
CA LEU A 7 58.19 36.12 48.48
C LEU A 7 58.00 35.15 47.31
N ASN A 8 56.85 35.17 46.64
CA ASN A 8 56.55 34.23 45.56
C ASN A 8 57.25 34.59 44.23
N CYS A 9 57.26 35.87 43.84
CA CYS A 9 57.77 36.31 42.54
C CYS A 9 58.87 37.38 42.60
N GLY A 10 59.27 37.82 43.80
CA GLY A 10 60.33 38.81 43.99
C GLY A 10 59.98 40.26 43.65
N ARG A 11 58.79 40.54 43.09
CA ARG A 11 58.36 41.90 42.72
C ARG A 11 58.17 42.79 43.96
N ILE A 12 58.52 44.07 43.83
CA ILE A 12 58.32 45.09 44.87
C ILE A 12 56.89 45.61 44.76
N GLU A 13 56.11 45.52 45.84
CA GLU A 13 54.69 45.95 45.86
C GLU A 13 54.50 47.38 46.39
N GLY A 14 55.55 47.95 47.00
CA GLY A 14 55.57 49.34 47.44
C GLY A 14 56.76 49.66 48.33
N GLU A 15 56.85 50.92 48.73
CA GLU A 15 57.81 51.41 49.73
C GLU A 15 57.04 51.79 51.00
N SER A 16 57.54 51.39 52.17
CA SER A 16 56.92 51.74 53.45
C SER A 16 57.76 52.80 54.16
N GLY A 17 57.14 53.92 54.48
CA GLY A 17 57.73 54.93 55.38
C GLY A 17 57.69 54.53 56.86
N TRP A 18 56.97 53.45 57.20
CA TRP A 18 56.72 53.03 58.58
C TRP A 18 57.73 51.98 59.09
N PHE A 19 58.32 51.18 58.20
CA PHE A 19 59.31 50.18 58.59
C PHE A 19 60.72 50.77 58.56
N LYS A 20 61.62 50.27 59.41
CA LYS A 20 63.05 50.66 59.40
C LYS A 20 63.93 49.73 58.54
N SER A 21 63.38 48.59 58.13
CA SER A 21 64.04 47.56 57.33
C SER A 21 63.11 47.02 56.24
N ALA A 22 63.67 46.40 55.21
CA ALA A 22 62.89 45.76 54.16
C ALA A 22 62.01 44.64 54.75
N GLN A 23 60.75 44.57 54.31
CA GLN A 23 59.83 43.50 54.70
C GLN A 23 59.47 42.65 53.48
N SER A 24 59.14 41.39 53.76
CA SER A 24 58.64 40.47 52.75
C SER A 24 57.19 40.10 53.08
N ILE A 25 56.39 39.93 52.03
CA ILE A 25 54.99 39.54 52.11
C ILE A 25 54.82 38.22 51.36
N GLY A 26 53.87 37.38 51.78
CA GLY A 26 53.67 36.05 51.16
C GLY A 26 53.43 36.12 49.65
N LYS A 27 52.34 36.77 49.23
CA LYS A 27 51.97 36.93 47.81
C LYS A 27 51.52 38.35 47.53
N CYS A 28 52.07 38.97 46.48
CA CYS A 28 51.59 40.25 45.97
C CYS A 28 50.27 40.11 45.23
N ARG A 29 49.60 41.24 44.95
CA ARG A 29 48.33 41.29 44.21
C ARG A 29 48.36 40.53 42.88
N LEU A 30 49.47 40.58 42.14
CA LEU A 30 49.58 39.90 40.85
C LEU A 30 49.62 38.38 41.02
N CYS A 31 50.43 37.85 41.95
CA CYS A 31 50.46 36.41 42.22
C CYS A 31 49.11 35.89 42.75
N ARG A 32 48.42 36.67 43.58
CA ARG A 32 47.07 36.30 44.03
C ARG A 32 46.08 36.26 42.87
N LYS A 33 46.17 37.22 41.94
CA LYS A 33 45.32 37.25 40.75
C LYS A 33 45.60 36.07 39.81
N GLU A 34 46.88 35.78 39.55
CA GLU A 34 47.31 34.63 38.73
C GLU A 34 46.79 33.31 39.31
N GLU A 35 46.83 33.13 40.62
CA GLU A 35 46.28 31.94 41.28
C GLU A 35 44.75 31.84 41.13
N MET A 36 44.04 32.94 41.35
CA MET A 36 42.59 32.99 41.15
C MET A 36 42.19 32.73 39.69
N ASP A 37 42.96 33.26 38.73
CA ASP A 37 42.71 33.04 37.31
C ASP A 37 43.04 31.59 36.90
N ALA A 38 44.10 31.00 37.45
CA ALA A 38 44.43 29.59 37.25
C ALA A 38 43.39 28.64 37.88
N GLU A 39 42.81 29.00 39.04
CA GLU A 39 41.70 28.24 39.63
C GLU A 39 40.43 28.33 38.77
N LYS A 40 40.09 29.52 38.27
CA LYS A 40 38.97 29.69 37.32
C LYS A 40 39.19 28.91 36.03
N GLU A 41 40.40 28.89 35.49
CA GLU A 41 40.74 28.14 34.29
C GLU A 41 40.56 26.62 34.52
N LYS A 42 40.98 26.11 35.68
CA LYS A 42 40.72 24.71 36.07
C LYS A 42 39.24 24.42 36.20
N GLU A 43 38.47 25.33 36.80
CA GLU A 43 37.02 25.18 36.93
C GLU A 43 36.33 25.16 35.57
N LEU A 44 36.72 26.05 34.66
CA LEU A 44 36.23 26.08 33.28
C LEU A 44 36.58 24.78 32.54
N ALA A 45 37.84 24.32 32.65
CA ALA A 45 38.26 23.07 32.03
C ALA A 45 37.49 21.83 32.55
N LEU A 46 37.11 21.82 33.83
CA LEU A 46 36.25 20.77 34.39
C LEU A 46 34.82 20.85 33.85
N LYS A 47 34.26 22.06 33.72
CA LYS A 47 32.94 22.26 33.12
C LYS A 47 32.92 21.83 31.66
N ASP A 48 33.94 22.16 30.88
CA ASP A 48 34.04 21.76 29.47
C ASP A 48 34.14 20.24 29.32
N ARG A 49 34.89 19.57 30.21
CA ARG A 49 34.94 18.10 30.25
C ARG A 49 33.60 17.46 30.61
N ASP A 50 32.85 18.05 31.54
CA ASP A 50 31.52 17.55 31.91
C ASP A 50 30.50 17.76 30.78
N MET A 51 30.56 18.92 30.10
CA MET A 51 29.71 19.20 28.95
C MET A 51 29.99 18.24 27.78
N THR A 52 31.26 18.03 27.43
CA THR A 52 31.63 17.10 26.35
C THR A 52 31.25 15.65 26.68
N PHE A 53 31.34 15.23 27.94
CA PHE A 53 30.86 13.92 28.38
C PHE A 53 29.34 13.79 28.25
N LYS A 54 28.59 14.82 28.62
CA LYS A 54 27.12 14.87 28.47
C LYS A 54 26.69 14.87 27.00
N GLU A 55 27.35 15.65 26.15
CA GLU A 55 27.11 15.68 24.71
C GLU A 55 27.32 14.29 24.10
N HIS A 56 28.47 13.67 24.35
CA HIS A 56 28.75 12.33 23.85
C HIS A 56 27.76 11.27 24.38
N LYS A 57 27.28 11.41 25.62
CA LYS A 57 26.23 10.54 26.15
C LYS A 57 24.91 10.72 25.39
N LEU A 58 24.50 11.97 25.14
CA LEU A 58 23.29 12.28 24.38
C LEU A 58 23.40 11.80 22.93
N ASP A 59 24.55 11.95 22.29
CA ASP A 59 24.77 11.47 20.93
C ASP A 59 24.57 9.96 20.82
N LYS A 60 25.09 9.19 21.78
CA LYS A 60 24.87 7.73 21.86
C LYS A 60 23.40 7.38 22.07
N GLU A 61 22.69 8.11 22.91
CA GLU A 61 21.25 7.89 23.13
C GLU A 61 20.43 8.21 21.87
N LEU A 62 20.79 9.27 21.14
CA LEU A 62 20.16 9.65 19.87
C LEU A 62 20.44 8.63 18.77
N GLU A 63 21.68 8.12 18.69
CA GLU A 63 22.06 7.07 17.74
C GLU A 63 21.26 5.78 18.00
N HIS A 64 21.15 5.38 19.27
CA HIS A 64 20.33 4.23 19.66
C HIS A 64 18.86 4.41 19.27
N ARG A 65 18.25 5.56 19.60
CA ARG A 65 16.85 5.86 19.22
C ARG A 65 16.65 5.87 17.71
N ARG A 66 17.61 6.40 16.95
CA ARG A 66 17.55 6.39 15.48
C ARG A 66 17.59 4.96 14.95
N TRP A 67 18.43 4.11 15.53
CA TRP A 67 18.49 2.69 15.18
C TRP A 67 17.16 1.98 15.46
N GLU A 68 16.54 2.20 16.63
CA GLU A 68 15.23 1.62 16.97
C GLU A 68 14.13 2.04 15.99
N LEU A 69 14.09 3.32 15.62
CA LEU A 69 13.13 3.82 14.63
C LEU A 69 13.35 3.21 13.25
N ASN A 70 14.61 3.04 12.83
CA ASN A 70 14.94 2.41 11.56
C ASN A 70 14.53 0.93 11.53
N GLU A 71 14.78 0.18 12.61
CA GLU A 71 14.32 -1.22 12.71
C GLU A 71 12.80 -1.31 12.70
N LYS A 72 12.10 -0.42 13.40
CA LYS A 72 10.64 -0.35 13.35
C LYS A 72 10.13 -0.06 11.93
N GLN A 73 10.74 0.91 11.24
CA GLN A 73 10.37 1.24 9.85
C GLN A 73 10.56 0.04 8.93
N LYS A 74 11.68 -0.70 9.04
CA LYS A 74 11.90 -1.92 8.24
C LYS A 74 10.83 -2.99 8.48
N ILE A 75 10.35 -3.13 9.72
CA ILE A 75 9.29 -4.07 10.06
C ILE A 75 7.97 -3.62 9.43
N ASP A 76 7.64 -2.34 9.53
CA ASP A 76 6.42 -1.76 8.96
C ASP A 76 6.43 -1.85 7.42
N ASP A 77 7.57 -1.60 6.78
CA ASP A 77 7.76 -1.73 5.33
C ASP A 77 7.57 -3.18 4.87
N LYS A 78 8.18 -4.16 5.56
CA LYS A 78 7.98 -5.59 5.28
C LYS A 78 6.52 -6.02 5.45
N LYS A 79 5.84 -5.47 6.45
CA LYS A 79 4.42 -5.76 6.69
C LYS A 79 3.53 -5.17 5.58
N ALA A 80 3.84 -3.96 5.12
CA ALA A 80 3.16 -3.31 4.00
C ALA A 80 3.39 -4.08 2.69
N GLU A 81 4.61 -4.52 2.42
CA GLU A 81 4.95 -5.34 1.25
C GLU A 81 4.19 -6.67 1.26
N LEU A 82 4.13 -7.36 2.41
CA LEU A 82 3.36 -8.59 2.55
C LEU A 82 1.85 -8.37 2.36
N ALA A 83 1.31 -7.26 2.87
CA ALA A 83 -0.09 -6.91 2.67
C ALA A 83 -0.41 -6.66 1.19
N HIS A 84 0.45 -5.92 0.50
CA HIS A 84 0.33 -5.67 -0.94
C HIS A 84 0.43 -6.97 -1.75
N GLN A 85 1.35 -7.87 -1.40
CA GLN A 85 1.47 -9.17 -2.06
C GLN A 85 0.21 -10.02 -1.90
N LYS A 86 -0.37 -10.06 -0.69
CA LYS A 86 -1.63 -10.78 -0.43
C LYS A 86 -2.79 -10.18 -1.23
N GLU A 87 -2.85 -8.86 -1.36
CA GLU A 87 -3.90 -8.21 -2.13
C GLU A 87 -3.77 -8.50 -3.63
N MET A 88 -2.55 -8.44 -4.17
CA MET A 88 -2.29 -8.84 -5.56
C MET A 88 -2.62 -10.31 -5.82
N GLN A 89 -2.36 -11.20 -4.86
CA GLN A 89 -2.76 -12.61 -4.96
C GLN A 89 -4.28 -12.76 -5.02
N LYS A 90 -5.04 -12.04 -4.19
CA LYS A 90 -6.52 -12.06 -4.24
C LYS A 90 -7.07 -11.53 -5.56
N ILE A 91 -6.48 -10.44 -6.08
CA ILE A 91 -6.89 -9.88 -7.37
C ILE A 91 -6.62 -10.89 -8.49
N ASN A 92 -5.46 -11.56 -8.48
CA ASN A 92 -5.13 -12.58 -9.47
C ASN A 92 -6.05 -13.80 -9.39
N THR A 93 -6.32 -14.34 -8.20
CA THR A 93 -7.23 -15.48 -8.05
C THR A 93 -8.65 -15.12 -8.45
N SER A 94 -9.13 -13.92 -8.09
CA SER A 94 -10.43 -13.42 -8.54
C SER A 94 -10.50 -13.27 -10.06
N ALA A 95 -9.46 -12.74 -10.69
CA ALA A 95 -9.38 -12.60 -12.14
C ALA A 95 -9.37 -13.96 -12.85
N GLU A 96 -8.67 -14.96 -12.32
CA GLU A 96 -8.67 -16.33 -12.84
C GLU A 96 -10.05 -16.98 -12.75
N ILE A 97 -10.74 -16.83 -11.62
CA ILE A 97 -12.12 -17.33 -11.44
C ILE A 97 -13.06 -16.69 -12.47
N LYS A 98 -13.02 -15.36 -12.62
CA LYS A 98 -13.85 -14.65 -13.60
C LYS A 98 -13.56 -15.10 -15.03
N LYS A 99 -12.28 -15.32 -15.37
CA LYS A 99 -11.87 -15.81 -16.70
C LYS A 99 -12.44 -17.20 -16.97
N GLU A 100 -12.44 -18.09 -15.98
CA GLU A 100 -12.98 -19.44 -16.14
C GLU A 100 -14.51 -19.45 -16.22
N GLN A 101 -15.18 -18.60 -15.45
CA GLN A 101 -16.63 -18.38 -15.56
C GLN A 101 -17.01 -17.91 -16.98
N ILE A 102 -16.32 -16.92 -17.53
CA ILE A 102 -16.56 -16.41 -18.90
C ILE A 102 -16.41 -17.52 -19.93
N LYS A 103 -15.37 -18.37 -19.81
CA LYS A 103 -15.19 -19.51 -20.73
C LYS A 103 -16.31 -20.54 -20.61
N SER A 104 -16.74 -20.85 -19.40
CA SER A 104 -17.84 -21.78 -19.14
C SER A 104 -19.15 -21.27 -19.75
N VAL A 105 -19.46 -19.99 -19.56
CA VAL A 105 -20.64 -19.34 -20.15
C VAL A 105 -20.54 -19.35 -21.67
N ALA A 106 -19.40 -18.96 -22.26
CA ALA A 106 -19.22 -18.99 -23.71
C ALA A 106 -19.41 -20.41 -24.28
N SER A 107 -18.86 -21.44 -23.62
CA SER A 107 -19.07 -22.84 -23.99
C SER A 107 -20.55 -23.25 -23.93
N ALA A 108 -21.27 -22.85 -22.88
CA ALA A 108 -22.69 -23.12 -22.75
C ALA A 108 -23.52 -22.44 -23.86
N VAL A 109 -23.22 -21.17 -24.17
CA VAL A 109 -23.88 -20.42 -25.24
C VAL A 109 -23.67 -21.11 -26.59
N THR A 110 -22.42 -21.44 -26.95
CA THR A 110 -22.16 -22.14 -28.22
C THR A 110 -22.87 -23.49 -28.31
N LYS A 111 -23.00 -24.23 -27.20
CA LYS A 111 -23.77 -25.48 -27.18
C LYS A 111 -25.26 -25.24 -27.42
N VAL A 112 -25.85 -24.25 -26.75
CA VAL A 112 -27.27 -23.88 -26.95
C VAL A 112 -27.52 -23.44 -28.39
N GLU A 113 -26.66 -22.60 -28.95
CA GLU A 113 -26.75 -22.16 -30.35
C GLU A 113 -26.64 -23.33 -31.32
N SER A 114 -25.72 -24.27 -31.06
CA SER A 114 -25.56 -25.47 -31.90
C SER A 114 -26.81 -26.36 -31.89
N GLU A 115 -27.43 -26.58 -30.72
CA GLU A 115 -28.67 -27.36 -30.58
C GLU A 115 -29.85 -26.62 -31.24
N ARG A 116 -29.95 -25.29 -31.08
CA ARG A 116 -30.94 -24.48 -31.76
C ARG A 116 -30.82 -24.60 -33.29
N MET A 117 -29.59 -24.55 -33.82
CA MET A 117 -29.34 -24.69 -35.25
C MET A 117 -29.76 -26.08 -35.77
N LYS A 118 -29.46 -27.14 -35.01
CA LYS A 118 -29.92 -28.51 -35.34
C LYS A 118 -31.45 -28.59 -35.41
N LEU A 119 -32.16 -27.96 -34.47
CA LEU A 119 -33.63 -27.94 -34.45
C LEU A 119 -34.20 -27.19 -35.66
N ILE A 120 -33.63 -26.03 -36.01
CA ILE A 120 -34.01 -25.27 -37.21
C ILE A 120 -33.82 -26.12 -38.46
N GLN A 121 -32.63 -26.73 -38.64
CA GLN A 121 -32.34 -27.58 -39.80
C GLN A 121 -33.31 -28.77 -39.89
N LYS A 122 -33.63 -29.40 -38.75
CA LYS A 122 -34.59 -30.50 -38.70
C LYS A 122 -35.99 -30.05 -39.11
N ALA A 123 -36.42 -28.88 -38.65
CA ALA A 123 -37.72 -28.31 -39.02
C ALA A 123 -37.79 -27.96 -40.51
N GLU A 124 -36.74 -27.36 -41.07
CA GLU A 124 -36.65 -27.04 -42.51
C GLU A 124 -36.68 -28.30 -43.37
N ASN A 125 -35.90 -29.33 -43.00
CA ASN A 125 -35.90 -30.61 -43.70
C ASN A 125 -37.27 -31.29 -43.66
N ASN A 126 -37.99 -31.20 -42.54
CA ASN A 126 -39.33 -31.75 -42.42
C ASN A 126 -40.33 -31.01 -43.30
N ARG A 127 -40.28 -29.67 -43.35
CA ARG A 127 -41.15 -28.86 -44.22
C ARG A 127 -40.89 -29.16 -45.70
N ALA A 128 -39.63 -29.31 -46.10
CA ALA A 128 -39.27 -29.71 -47.46
C ALA A 128 -39.83 -31.09 -47.83
N LYS A 129 -39.75 -32.07 -46.91
CA LYS A 129 -40.35 -33.40 -47.10
C LYS A 129 -41.87 -33.34 -47.25
N ILE A 130 -42.54 -32.53 -46.43
CA ILE A 130 -44.00 -32.34 -46.51
C ILE A 130 -44.37 -31.80 -47.89
N VAL A 131 -43.70 -30.73 -48.35
CA VAL A 131 -43.94 -30.16 -49.70
C VAL A 131 -43.71 -31.21 -50.79
N GLN A 132 -42.62 -31.98 -50.70
CA GLN A 132 -42.35 -33.05 -51.65
C GLN A 132 -43.47 -34.11 -51.68
N GLN A 133 -43.99 -34.51 -50.52
CA GLN A 133 -45.10 -35.46 -50.41
C GLN A 133 -46.40 -34.89 -50.99
N MET A 134 -46.72 -33.61 -50.73
CA MET A 134 -47.91 -32.96 -51.28
C MET A 134 -47.87 -32.95 -52.82
N LEU A 135 -46.71 -32.62 -53.41
CA LEU A 135 -46.50 -32.65 -54.86
C LEU A 135 -46.60 -34.07 -55.44
N GLN A 136 -46.02 -35.07 -54.76
CA GLN A 136 -46.07 -36.48 -55.20
C GLN A 136 -47.47 -37.08 -55.15
N ASN A 137 -48.30 -36.67 -54.18
CA ASN A 137 -49.67 -37.14 -54.03
C ASN A 137 -50.67 -36.43 -54.96
N GLY A 138 -50.20 -35.54 -55.84
CA GLY A 138 -51.05 -34.81 -56.78
C GLY A 138 -51.99 -33.81 -56.12
N GLN A 139 -51.66 -33.32 -54.91
CA GLN A 139 -52.41 -32.21 -54.31
C GLN A 139 -52.20 -30.94 -55.14
N GLU A 140 -53.29 -30.21 -55.38
CA GLU A 140 -53.25 -28.88 -55.97
C GLU A 140 -52.72 -27.91 -54.90
N VAL A 141 -51.43 -27.58 -54.98
CA VAL A 141 -50.75 -26.66 -54.05
C VAL A 141 -50.35 -25.42 -54.84
N SER A 142 -50.75 -24.23 -54.38
CA SER A 142 -50.36 -23.00 -55.08
C SER A 142 -48.87 -22.71 -54.92
N ALA A 143 -48.29 -21.97 -55.87
CA ALA A 143 -46.90 -21.53 -55.75
C ALA A 143 -46.65 -20.71 -54.47
N GLU A 144 -47.67 -20.00 -53.98
CA GLU A 144 -47.60 -19.20 -52.75
C GLU A 144 -47.56 -20.08 -51.49
N ASP A 145 -48.31 -21.19 -51.48
CA ASP A 145 -48.30 -22.17 -50.38
C ASP A 145 -46.94 -22.88 -50.27
N VAL A 146 -46.37 -23.27 -51.42
CA VAL A 146 -45.02 -23.85 -51.48
C VAL A 146 -43.98 -22.85 -50.97
N ARG A 147 -44.07 -21.59 -51.41
CA ARG A 147 -43.15 -20.53 -51.00
C ARG A 147 -43.25 -20.25 -49.49
N SER A 148 -44.47 -20.21 -48.97
CA SER A 148 -44.77 -20.04 -47.54
C SER A 148 -44.25 -21.21 -46.71
N LEU A 149 -44.36 -22.45 -47.20
CA LEU A 149 -43.88 -23.65 -46.52
C LEU A 149 -42.36 -23.83 -46.58
N LEU A 150 -41.67 -23.25 -47.56
CA LEU A 150 -40.21 -23.34 -47.70
C LEU A 150 -39.45 -22.12 -47.17
N LEU A 151 -40.15 -21.08 -46.72
CA LEU A 151 -39.53 -19.94 -46.04
C LEU A 151 -38.73 -20.41 -44.81
N PRO A 152 -37.48 -19.96 -44.62
CA PRO A 152 -36.66 -20.34 -43.47
C PRO A 152 -37.40 -20.15 -42.16
N VAL A 153 -37.24 -21.08 -41.21
CA VAL A 153 -37.96 -20.99 -39.91
C VAL A 153 -37.58 -19.72 -39.15
N THR A 154 -36.37 -19.19 -39.39
CA THR A 154 -35.88 -17.92 -38.86
C THR A 154 -36.55 -16.69 -39.46
N ALA A 155 -37.17 -16.80 -40.64
CA ALA A 155 -37.92 -15.72 -41.29
C ALA A 155 -39.40 -15.70 -40.86
N LEU A 156 -39.85 -16.70 -40.10
CA LEU A 156 -41.18 -16.71 -39.50
C LEU A 156 -41.16 -15.85 -38.23
N LYS A 157 -41.95 -14.79 -38.20
CA LYS A 157 -42.20 -14.02 -36.98
C LYS A 157 -42.93 -14.90 -35.95
N LEU A 158 -42.17 -15.49 -35.04
CA LEU A 158 -42.69 -16.18 -33.85
C LEU A 158 -42.70 -15.17 -32.71
N ASP A 159 -43.72 -14.31 -32.70
CA ASP A 159 -43.86 -13.17 -31.77
C ASP A 159 -44.03 -13.53 -30.28
N SER A 160 -43.74 -14.77 -29.83
CA SER A 160 -44.06 -15.19 -28.45
C SER A 160 -43.06 -16.13 -27.76
N LEU A 161 -41.97 -16.55 -28.40
CA LEU A 161 -41.04 -17.54 -27.80
C LEU A 161 -39.68 -16.97 -27.40
N SER A 162 -39.32 -15.78 -27.86
CA SER A 162 -38.01 -15.17 -27.56
C SER A 162 -37.95 -14.44 -26.21
N GLU A 163 -39.07 -13.88 -25.72
CA GLU A 163 -39.08 -13.11 -24.47
C GLU A 163 -38.92 -14.01 -23.22
N SER A 164 -39.64 -15.15 -23.15
CA SER A 164 -39.62 -15.97 -21.93
C SER A 164 -38.32 -16.74 -21.67
N LEU A 165 -37.49 -16.96 -22.72
CA LEU A 165 -36.19 -17.63 -22.58
C LEU A 165 -35.09 -16.67 -22.12
N MET A 166 -35.15 -15.40 -22.53
CA MET A 166 -34.21 -14.36 -22.06
C MET A 166 -34.51 -13.97 -20.61
N ASP A 167 -35.79 -13.86 -20.22
CA ASP A 167 -36.16 -13.56 -18.83
C ASP A 167 -35.67 -14.64 -17.84
N ARG A 168 -35.67 -15.93 -18.23
CA ARG A 168 -35.17 -17.01 -17.36
C ARG A 168 -33.65 -17.09 -17.26
N LEU A 169 -32.91 -16.50 -18.21
CA LEU A 169 -31.44 -16.41 -18.15
C LEU A 169 -30.99 -15.24 -17.27
N MET A 170 -31.75 -14.13 -17.26
CA MET A 170 -31.44 -12.95 -16.45
C MET A 170 -31.75 -13.13 -14.95
N ILE A 171 -32.69 -14.00 -14.58
CA ILE A 171 -33.05 -14.24 -13.16
C ILE A 171 -31.93 -14.95 -12.38
N LYS A 172 -31.01 -15.67 -13.04
CA LYS A 172 -29.92 -16.38 -12.34
C LYS A 172 -28.71 -15.51 -11.99
N GLU A 173 -28.56 -14.31 -12.56
CA GLU A 173 -27.43 -13.43 -12.23
C GLU A 173 -27.68 -12.56 -10.99
N THR A 174 -28.92 -12.45 -10.50
CA THR A 174 -29.26 -11.55 -9.38
C THR A 174 -29.38 -12.22 -8.01
N GLU A 175 -29.46 -13.55 -7.92
CA GLU A 175 -29.63 -14.25 -6.62
C GLU A 175 -28.31 -14.48 -5.85
N GLU A 176 -27.13 -14.24 -6.43
CA GLU A 176 -25.84 -14.40 -5.73
C GLU A 176 -25.28 -13.12 -5.09
N THR A 177 -26.05 -12.02 -5.00
CA THR A 177 -25.58 -10.76 -4.39
C THR A 177 -26.26 -10.36 -3.07
N HIS A 178 -27.13 -11.20 -2.49
CA HIS A 178 -27.77 -10.93 -1.20
C HIS A 178 -27.61 -12.08 -0.20
N SER A 179 -26.38 -12.29 0.28
CA SER A 179 -26.15 -12.93 1.57
C SER A 179 -24.77 -12.53 2.11
N GLU A 180 -24.70 -11.40 2.81
CA GLU A 180 -23.85 -11.18 3.99
C GLU A 180 -23.91 -9.71 4.42
N SER A 181 -25.00 -9.35 5.08
CA SER A 181 -24.99 -8.25 6.03
C SER A 181 -25.90 -8.61 7.21
N ASP A 182 -25.27 -8.58 8.38
CA ASP A 182 -25.84 -8.45 9.72
C ASP A 182 -26.32 -9.72 10.43
N SER A 183 -25.48 -10.26 11.32
CA SER A 183 -25.73 -10.15 12.77
C SER A 183 -24.46 -10.43 13.60
N ASN A 184 -23.79 -9.38 14.07
CA ASN A 184 -23.02 -9.40 15.31
C ASN A 184 -23.79 -8.55 16.32
N SER A 185 -24.33 -9.19 17.34
CA SER A 185 -24.77 -8.60 18.62
C SER A 185 -24.02 -9.30 19.74
#